data_AF-A0A349Y4V3-F1
#
_entry.id   AF-A0A349Y4V3-F1
#
_cell.length_a   1.000
_cell.length_b   1.000
_cell.length_c   1.000
_cell.angle_alpha   90.00
_cell.angle_beta   90.00
_cell.angle_gamma   90.00
#
_symmetry.space_group_name_H-M   'P 1'
#
loop_
_entity.id
_entity.type
_entity.pdbx_description
1 polymer ?
#
loop_
_entity_poly.entity_id
_entity_poly.type
_entity_poly.pdbx_seq_one_letter_code
_entity_poly.pdbx_strand_id
1 'polypeptide(L)'
;PASTATQTSSFGAGDWKSTPASVNVLDRDLLDSRQVRTLSELASNDASLGDSYAPVGYYQNIAIRGFPLDTGTGYRFNGLAITGEQRLALENIQSVEILKGEAGLAAGVMAPGGIINYVGKRPAEVRNVTL
;
A
#
# COMPACT_ATOMS: atom_id res chain seq x y z
N PRO A 1 2.14 -9.14 -15.75
CA PRO A 1 1.02 -8.19 -15.97
C PRO A 1 0.68 -7.53 -14.62
N ALA A 2 0.64 -6.20 -14.56
CA ALA A 2 0.28 -5.49 -13.33
C ALA A 2 -1.10 -5.96 -12.84
N SER A 3 -1.28 -6.13 -11.54
CA SER A 3 -2.56 -6.52 -10.97
C SER A 3 -3.56 -5.38 -11.19
N THR A 4 -4.41 -5.49 -12.21
CA THR A 4 -5.46 -4.49 -12.49
C THR A 4 -6.48 -4.42 -11.36
N ALA A 5 -6.70 -5.52 -10.63
CA ALA A 5 -7.57 -5.56 -9.47
C ALA A 5 -6.84 -5.12 -8.19
N THR A 6 -7.34 -4.05 -7.55
CA THR A 6 -6.92 -3.64 -6.21
C THR A 6 -7.51 -4.57 -5.16
N GLN A 7 -6.67 -5.12 -4.27
CA GLN A 7 -7.14 -5.98 -3.17
C GLN A 7 -7.78 -5.18 -2.03
N THR A 8 -7.51 -3.89 -1.98
CA THR A 8 -8.00 -2.95 -0.96
C THR A 8 -9.41 -2.40 -1.23
N SER A 9 -10.06 -2.69 -2.37
CA SER A 9 -11.35 -2.08 -2.72
C SER A 9 -12.53 -2.91 -2.22
N SER A 10 -13.21 -2.43 -1.18
CA SER A 10 -14.52 -2.94 -0.77
C SER A 10 -15.67 -2.59 -1.70
N PHE A 11 -15.37 -1.91 -2.81
CA PHE A 11 -16.32 -1.46 -3.81
C PHE A 11 -16.58 -2.50 -4.91
N GLY A 12 -16.09 -3.73 -4.72
CA GLY A 12 -16.17 -4.82 -5.68
C GLY A 12 -14.86 -5.02 -6.46
N ALA A 13 -14.85 -6.03 -7.33
CA ALA A 13 -13.72 -6.31 -8.21
C ALA A 13 -13.71 -5.33 -9.39
N GLY A 14 -12.59 -4.63 -9.63
CA GLY A 14 -12.46 -3.68 -10.72
C GLY A 14 -11.07 -3.03 -10.78
N ASP A 15 -10.85 -2.21 -11.82
CA ASP A 15 -9.65 -1.37 -11.92
C ASP A 15 -9.69 -0.29 -10.84
N TRP A 16 -8.55 -0.03 -10.20
CA TRP A 16 -8.41 1.01 -9.19
C TRP A 16 -8.78 2.40 -9.73
N LYS A 17 -8.56 2.63 -11.02
CA LYS A 17 -8.96 3.87 -11.73
C LYS A 17 -10.47 4.05 -11.82
N SER A 18 -11.23 2.97 -11.74
CA SER A 18 -12.70 2.96 -11.77
C SER A 18 -13.33 2.92 -10.37
N THR A 19 -12.50 2.82 -9.32
CA THR A 19 -12.99 2.74 -7.94
C THR A 19 -13.51 4.11 -7.50
N PRO A 20 -14.71 4.22 -6.91
CA PRO A 20 -15.29 5.47 -6.43
C PRO A 20 -14.65 5.95 -5.11
N ALA A 21 -13.33 5.85 -5.01
CA ALA A 21 -12.53 6.28 -3.86
C ALA A 21 -11.17 6.79 -4.35
N SER A 22 -10.49 7.57 -3.51
CA SER A 22 -9.15 8.06 -3.83
C SER A 22 -8.14 6.95 -3.55
N VAL A 23 -7.80 6.19 -4.59
CA VAL A 23 -6.85 5.09 -4.54
C VAL A 23 -5.66 5.42 -5.43
N ASN A 24 -4.45 5.20 -4.92
CA ASN A 24 -3.23 5.20 -5.71
C ASN A 24 -2.53 3.84 -5.58
N VAL A 25 -2.00 3.35 -6.68
CA VAL A 25 -1.25 2.09 -6.72
C VAL A 25 0.15 2.36 -7.23
N LEU A 26 1.16 2.07 -6.41
CA LEU A 26 2.55 2.04 -6.83
C LEU A 26 2.86 0.61 -7.22
N ASP A 27 3.01 0.36 -8.51
CA ASP A 27 3.34 -0.95 -9.06
C ASP A 27 4.84 -1.28 -8.92
N ARG A 28 5.20 -2.50 -9.31
CA ARG A 28 6.57 -2.98 -9.18
C ARG A 28 7.56 -2.12 -9.95
N ASP A 29 7.21 -1.73 -11.17
CA ASP A 29 8.08 -0.95 -12.04
C ASP A 29 8.35 0.44 -11.44
N LEU A 30 7.35 1.06 -10.82
CA LEU A 30 7.51 2.33 -10.11
C LEU A 30 8.34 2.18 -8.83
N LEU A 31 8.08 1.13 -8.03
CA LEU A 31 8.85 0.85 -6.81
C LEU A 31 10.34 0.64 -7.14
N ASP A 32 10.64 -0.07 -8.23
CA ASP A 32 12.01 -0.33 -8.70
C ASP A 32 12.68 0.91 -9.28
N SER A 33 12.01 1.62 -10.19
CA SER A 33 12.59 2.80 -10.86
C SER A 33 12.90 3.94 -9.90
N ARG A 34 12.11 4.08 -8.82
CA ARG A 34 12.34 5.10 -7.79
C ARG A 34 13.06 4.57 -6.56
N GLN A 35 13.47 3.31 -6.57
CA GLN A 35 14.19 2.64 -5.49
C GLN A 35 13.51 2.83 -4.13
N VAL A 36 12.18 2.71 -4.08
CA VAL A 36 11.40 2.91 -2.86
C VAL A 36 11.69 1.76 -1.89
N ARG A 37 12.24 2.09 -0.71
CA ARG A 37 12.64 1.14 0.35
C ARG A 37 12.11 1.51 1.73
N THR A 38 11.66 2.76 1.89
CA THR A 38 11.19 3.32 3.16
C THR A 38 9.81 3.94 3.01
N LEU A 39 9.14 4.18 4.14
CA LEU A 39 7.86 4.89 4.15
C LEU A 39 8.01 6.36 3.74
N SER A 40 9.14 6.99 4.07
CA SER A 40 9.41 8.37 3.63
C SER A 40 9.60 8.46 2.12
N GLU A 41 10.30 7.49 1.51
CA GLU A 41 10.38 7.40 0.05
C GLU A 41 9.01 7.10 -0.56
N LEU A 42 8.20 6.24 0.06
CA LEU A 42 6.82 6.01 -0.37
C LEU A 42 6.01 7.33 -0.34
N ALA A 43 6.10 8.10 0.74
CA ALA A 43 5.41 9.37 0.89
C ALA A 43 5.83 10.39 -0.17
N SER A 44 7.11 10.41 -0.57
CA SER A 44 7.60 11.32 -1.64
C SER A 44 6.95 11.08 -3.01
N ASN A 45 6.32 9.93 -3.23
CA ASN A 45 5.66 9.59 -4.49
C ASN A 45 4.24 10.15 -4.60
N ASP A 46 3.68 10.65 -3.51
CA ASP A 46 2.27 11.03 -3.45
C ASP A 46 2.09 12.28 -2.59
N ALA A 47 1.66 13.37 -3.20
CA ALA A 47 1.53 14.67 -2.53
C ALA A 47 0.53 14.69 -1.35
N SER A 48 -0.30 13.65 -1.22
CA SER A 48 -1.21 13.52 -0.07
C SER A 48 -0.60 12.78 1.12
N LEU A 49 0.61 12.25 0.98
CA LEU A 49 1.33 11.54 2.03
C LEU A 49 2.40 12.46 2.63
N GLY A 50 2.72 12.22 3.88
CA GLY A 50 3.86 12.82 4.56
C GLY A 50 4.32 11.93 5.71
N ASP A 51 5.51 12.19 6.23
CA ASP A 51 5.98 11.51 7.43
C ASP A 51 5.16 11.98 8.65
N SER A 52 4.64 11.04 9.44
CA SER A 52 4.08 11.35 10.77
C SER A 52 5.09 11.06 11.89
N TYR A 53 5.97 10.08 11.66
CA TYR A 53 7.06 9.73 12.55
C TYR A 53 8.17 9.05 11.73
N ALA A 54 9.35 9.66 11.63
CA ALA A 54 10.43 9.14 10.78
C ALA A 54 11.84 9.28 11.40
N PRO A 55 12.08 8.75 12.61
CA PRO A 55 13.42 8.72 13.19
C PRO A 55 14.38 7.83 12.38
N VAL A 56 15.65 8.22 12.35
CA VAL A 56 16.71 7.37 11.79
C VAL A 56 16.90 6.14 12.68
N GLY A 57 17.03 4.96 12.07
CA GLY A 57 17.33 3.72 12.81
C GLY A 57 16.14 2.99 13.45
N TYR A 58 14.93 3.58 13.44
CA TYR A 58 13.72 2.96 14.01
C TYR A 58 12.59 2.79 12.97
N TYR A 59 11.41 2.32 13.38
CA TYR A 59 10.25 2.25 12.48
C TYR A 59 9.78 3.64 12.06
N GLN A 60 9.07 3.69 10.95
CA GLN A 60 8.49 4.92 10.42
C GLN A 60 6.97 4.80 10.44
N ASN A 61 6.30 5.95 10.38
CA ASN A 61 4.87 6.03 10.20
C ASN A 61 4.55 7.19 9.24
N ILE A 62 3.46 7.05 8.48
CA ILE A 62 2.98 8.03 7.50
C ILE A 62 1.74 8.73 8.05
N ALA A 63 1.51 9.95 7.59
CA ALA A 63 0.22 10.61 7.61
C ALA A 63 -0.35 10.70 6.20
N ILE A 64 -1.64 10.45 6.04
CA ILE A 64 -2.38 10.66 4.80
C ILE A 64 -3.31 11.85 5.01
N ARG A 65 -3.18 12.88 4.16
CA ARG A 65 -3.93 14.15 4.26
C ARG A 65 -3.85 14.80 5.64
N GLY A 66 -2.70 14.67 6.31
CA GLY A 66 -2.43 15.21 7.64
C GLY A 66 -2.87 14.34 8.82
N PHE A 67 -3.51 13.19 8.57
CA PHE A 67 -3.91 12.26 9.64
C PHE A 67 -2.90 11.11 9.74
N PRO A 68 -2.25 10.92 10.90
CA PRO A 68 -1.32 9.81 11.10
C PRO A 68 -2.07 8.47 10.99
N LEU A 69 -1.44 7.49 10.35
CA LEU A 69 -1.96 6.14 10.34
C LEU A 69 -1.83 5.50 11.71
N ASP A 70 -2.87 4.77 12.11
CA ASP A 70 -2.81 3.93 13.30
C ASP A 70 -1.95 2.70 12.99
N THR A 71 -0.97 2.40 13.84
CA THR A 71 -0.01 1.31 13.59
C THR A 71 -0.64 -0.08 13.79
N GLY A 72 -1.79 -0.20 14.45
CA GLY A 72 -2.49 -1.47 14.62
C GLY A 72 -3.46 -1.79 13.48
N THR A 73 -3.98 -0.78 12.79
CA THR A 73 -5.10 -0.92 11.84
C THR A 73 -4.85 -0.32 10.46
N GLY A 74 -3.90 0.62 10.34
CA GLY A 74 -3.63 1.38 9.11
C GLY A 74 -2.79 0.65 8.06
N TYR A 75 -2.10 -0.42 8.43
CA TYR A 75 -1.20 -1.18 7.56
C TYR A 75 -1.69 -2.59 7.31
N ARG A 76 -1.57 -3.04 6.07
CA ARG A 76 -2.07 -4.34 5.63
C ARG A 76 -1.13 -5.06 4.69
N PHE A 77 -1.19 -6.38 4.69
CA PHE A 77 -0.51 -7.23 3.74
C PHE A 77 -1.52 -8.18 3.10
N ASN A 78 -1.68 -8.11 1.78
CA ASN A 78 -2.72 -8.82 1.04
C ASN A 78 -4.12 -8.68 1.68
N GLY A 79 -4.46 -7.47 2.14
CA GLY A 79 -5.74 -7.14 2.77
C GLY A 79 -5.86 -7.48 4.26
N LEU A 80 -4.90 -8.20 4.83
CA LEU A 80 -4.89 -8.57 6.25
C LEU A 80 -4.13 -7.52 7.07
N ALA A 81 -4.66 -7.15 8.25
CA ALA A 81 -3.98 -6.21 9.13
C ALA A 81 -2.62 -6.74 9.58
N ILE A 82 -1.63 -5.87 9.59
CA ILE A 82 -0.29 -6.12 10.13
C ILE A 82 0.11 -4.98 11.05
N THR A 83 1.05 -5.23 11.97
CA THR A 83 1.63 -4.13 12.77
C THR A 83 2.45 -3.19 11.88
N GLY A 84 2.24 -1.89 12.04
CA GLY A 84 3.00 -0.81 11.41
C GLY A 84 4.29 -0.45 12.15
N GLU A 85 4.51 -0.98 13.36
CA GLU A 85 5.72 -0.73 14.16
C GLU A 85 6.90 -1.60 13.72
N GLN A 86 7.05 -1.79 12.41
CA GLN A 86 8.10 -2.60 11.82
C GLN A 86 8.58 -1.98 10.52
N ARG A 87 9.79 -2.35 10.12
CA ARG A 87 10.29 -2.07 8.77
C ARG A 87 9.92 -3.23 7.87
N LEU A 88 9.02 -2.99 6.92
CA LEU A 88 8.69 -3.96 5.90
C LEU A 88 9.58 -3.75 4.67
N ALA A 89 10.33 -4.80 4.30
CA ALA A 89 11.17 -4.79 3.12
C ALA A 89 10.31 -4.92 1.84
N LEU A 90 10.53 -4.09 0.82
CA LEU A 90 9.67 -3.99 -0.36
C LEU A 90 10.10 -4.91 -1.52
N GLU A 91 11.15 -5.70 -1.36
CA GLU A 91 11.69 -6.60 -2.39
C GLU A 91 10.69 -7.71 -2.77
N ASN A 92 9.88 -8.17 -1.81
CA ASN A 92 8.84 -9.18 -2.02
C ASN A 92 7.46 -8.59 -2.31
N ILE A 93 7.37 -7.26 -2.43
CA ILE A 93 6.14 -6.53 -2.72
C ILE A 93 6.00 -6.32 -4.24
N GLN A 94 4.83 -6.69 -4.76
CA GLN A 94 4.41 -6.48 -6.14
C GLN A 94 3.83 -5.09 -6.34
N SER A 95 3.04 -4.60 -5.37
CA SER A 95 2.50 -3.25 -5.40
C SER A 95 2.18 -2.75 -4.00
N VAL A 96 2.16 -1.43 -3.85
CA VAL A 96 1.64 -0.74 -2.66
C VAL A 96 0.36 -0.02 -3.07
N GLU A 97 -0.75 -0.40 -2.46
CA GLU A 97 -2.06 0.20 -2.65
C GLU A 97 -2.33 1.17 -1.50
N ILE A 98 -2.72 2.40 -1.84
CA ILE A 98 -2.98 3.46 -0.86
C ILE A 98 -4.41 3.92 -1.07
N LEU A 99 -5.27 3.67 -0.09
CA LEU A 99 -6.63 4.20 -0.07
C LEU A 99 -6.67 5.38 0.90
N LYS A 100 -7.06 6.54 0.41
CA LYS A 100 -6.98 7.82 1.12
C LYS A 100 -8.35 8.27 1.61
N GLY A 101 -8.41 8.70 2.86
CA GLY A 101 -9.65 9.06 3.55
C GLY A 101 -10.29 7.86 4.23
N GLU A 102 -11.58 7.99 4.58
CA GLU A 102 -12.33 6.97 5.33
C GLU A 102 -12.28 5.60 4.65
N ALA A 103 -11.59 4.64 5.28
CA ALA A 103 -11.50 3.27 4.80
C ALA A 103 -12.37 2.31 5.60
N GLY A 104 -13.39 2.79 6.33
CA GLY A 104 -14.20 1.96 7.23
C GLY A 104 -14.81 0.73 6.58
N LEU A 105 -15.21 0.85 5.32
CA LEU A 105 -15.74 -0.28 4.54
C LEU A 105 -14.67 -1.33 4.18
N ALA A 106 -13.41 -0.93 4.07
CA ALA A 106 -12.28 -1.83 3.80
C ALA A 106 -11.66 -2.39 5.06
N ALA A 107 -11.55 -1.57 6.11
CA ALA A 107 -10.71 -1.85 7.26
C ALA A 107 -11.44 -1.93 8.59
N GLY A 108 -12.75 -1.66 8.64
CA GLY A 108 -13.45 -1.48 9.90
C GLY A 108 -13.02 -0.19 10.59
N VAL A 109 -13.00 -0.18 11.92
CA VAL A 109 -12.63 1.01 12.69
C VAL A 109 -11.15 1.32 12.48
N MET A 110 -10.85 2.51 11.96
CA MET A 110 -9.51 2.89 11.55
C MET A 110 -9.36 4.43 11.60
N ALA A 111 -8.12 4.93 11.60
CA ALA A 111 -7.85 6.37 11.50
C ALA A 111 -8.42 7.00 10.20
N PRO A 112 -8.90 8.26 10.21
CA PRO A 112 -9.57 8.88 9.05
C PRO A 112 -8.64 9.16 7.85
N GLY A 113 -7.33 8.95 8.00
CA GLY A 113 -6.35 9.13 6.92
C GLY A 113 -6.46 8.08 5.81
N GLY A 114 -6.90 6.87 6.15
CA GLY A 114 -6.99 5.74 5.21
C GLY A 114 -5.95 4.65 5.45
N ILE A 115 -5.74 3.76 4.49
CA ILE A 115 -4.92 2.56 4.68
C ILE A 115 -3.84 2.41 3.61
N ILE A 116 -2.76 1.73 4.01
CA ILE A 116 -1.71 1.24 3.12
C ILE A 116 -1.78 -0.29 3.11
N ASN A 117 -1.91 -0.86 1.92
CA ASN A 117 -1.89 -2.30 1.71
C ASN A 117 -0.72 -2.70 0.82
N TYR A 118 0.12 -3.57 1.34
CA TYR A 118 1.20 -4.22 0.62
C TYR A 118 0.68 -5.47 -0.08
N VAL A 119 0.81 -5.53 -1.39
CA VAL A 119 0.49 -6.72 -2.17
C VAL A 119 1.75 -7.50 -2.43
N GLY A 120 1.82 -8.73 -1.93
CA GLY A 120 2.96 -9.61 -2.13
C GLY A 120 3.07 -10.13 -3.58
N LYS A 121 4.29 -10.41 -4.02
CA LYS A 121 4.54 -11.15 -5.27
C LYS A 121 3.85 -12.52 -5.24
N ARG A 122 3.29 -12.92 -6.37
CA ARG A 122 2.72 -14.26 -6.57
C ARG A 122 3.58 -15.04 -7.57
N PRO A 123 3.64 -16.38 -7.48
CA PRO A 123 4.28 -17.20 -8.49
C PRO A 123 3.75 -16.88 -9.88
N ALA A 124 4.65 -16.72 -10.85
CA ALA A 124 4.25 -16.63 -12.25
C ALA A 124 3.83 -18.02 -12.75
N GLU A 125 2.75 -18.11 -13.51
CA GLU A 125 2.40 -19.35 -14.21
C GLU A 125 3.35 -19.51 -15.41
N VAL A 126 4.49 -20.15 -15.17
CA VAL A 126 5.49 -20.45 -16.19
C VAL A 126 5.13 -21.77 -16.86
N ARG A 127 4.01 -21.79 -17.61
CA ARG A 127 3.76 -22.87 -18.58
C ARG A 127 4.60 -22.60 -19.83
N ASN A 128 5.90 -22.90 -19.73
CA ASN A 128 6.76 -22.92 -20.90
C ASN A 128 6.34 -24.11 -21.76
N VAL A 129 5.82 -23.80 -22.95
CA VAL A 129 5.55 -24.76 -24.02
C VAL A 129 6.90 -25.30 -24.48
N THR A 130 7.23 -26.51 -24.03
CA THR A 130 8.22 -27.34 -24.71
C THR A 130 7.45 -28.15 -25.76
N LEU A 131 7.58 -27.75 -27.03
CA LEU A 131 7.36 -28.62 -28.18
C LEU A 131 8.73 -29.02 -28.74
#